data_AF-A0A966PBW4-F1
#
_entry.id   AF-A0A966PBW4-F1
#
_cell.length_a   1.000
_cell.length_b   1.000
_cell.length_c   1.000
_cell.angle_alpha   90.00
_cell.angle_beta   90.00
_cell.angle_gamma   90.00
#
_symmetry.space_group_name_H-M   'P 1'
#
loop_
_entity.id
_entity.type
_entity.pdbx_description
1 polymer ?
#
loop_
_entity_poly.entity_id
_entity_poly.type
_entity_poly.pdbx_seq_one_letter_code
_entity_poly.pdbx_strand_id
1 'polypeptide(L)'
;MKSLEAQLSYTQAIVTGILQGISELFPVSSLGHSVLFPAWIGGTWERFLNNETSGESPYLLMIIALHVASSLTLIWFFRDRWVILIGSFFSSLRKRRDLNGNERLIWKILLATLPVGILGIAFQDQVADLFSDPFAVGGFLFLNGLL
;
A
#
# COMPACT_ATOMS: atom_id res chain seq x y z
N MET A 1 -27.67 -26.14 -1.11
CA MET A 1 -26.26 -26.19 -1.54
C MET A 1 -25.71 -24.80 -1.33
N LYS A 2 -25.08 -24.53 -0.16
CA LYS A 2 -24.49 -23.21 0.13
C LYS A 2 -23.49 -22.90 -0.99
N SER A 3 -23.66 -21.76 -1.65
CA SER A 3 -22.69 -21.22 -2.60
C SER A 3 -21.30 -21.35 -1.98
N LEU A 4 -20.38 -21.98 -2.71
CA LEU A 4 -18.96 -21.85 -2.46
C LEU A 4 -18.65 -20.35 -2.58
N GLU A 5 -18.76 -19.62 -1.48
CA GLU A 5 -18.07 -18.35 -1.31
C GLU A 5 -16.65 -18.61 -1.77
N ALA A 6 -16.13 -17.76 -2.66
CA ALA A 6 -14.79 -17.90 -3.17
C ALA A 6 -13.80 -17.60 -2.04
N GLN A 7 -13.59 -18.60 -1.19
CA GLN A 7 -12.70 -18.52 -0.05
C GLN A 7 -11.27 -18.59 -0.56
N LEU A 8 -10.50 -17.61 -0.15
CA LEU A 8 -9.08 -17.48 -0.42
C LEU A 8 -8.36 -18.73 0.11
N SER A 9 -7.80 -19.54 -0.79
CA SER A 9 -7.07 -20.73 -0.35
C SER A 9 -5.78 -20.33 0.39
N TYR A 10 -5.34 -21.13 1.36
CA TYR A 10 -4.07 -20.86 2.05
C TYR A 10 -2.89 -20.72 1.08
N THR A 11 -2.88 -21.49 -0.01
CA THR A 11 -1.86 -21.36 -1.06
C THR A 11 -1.90 -19.98 -1.71
N GLN A 12 -3.09 -19.49 -2.07
CA GLN A 12 -3.26 -18.13 -2.62
C GLN A 12 -2.81 -17.07 -1.60
N ALA A 13 -3.16 -17.25 -0.32
CA ALA A 13 -2.78 -16.33 0.75
C ALA A 13 -1.26 -16.22 0.89
N ILE A 14 -0.57 -17.37 0.95
CA ILE A 14 0.88 -17.44 1.12
C ILE A 14 1.59 -16.82 -0.09
N VAL A 15 1.16 -17.17 -1.31
CA VAL A 15 1.77 -16.63 -2.53
C VAL A 15 1.56 -15.13 -2.65
N THR A 16 0.35 -14.62 -2.41
CA THR A 16 0.10 -13.18 -2.42
C THR A 16 0.86 -12.47 -1.31
N GLY A 17 0.94 -13.06 -0.12
CA GLY A 17 1.73 -12.53 1.00
C GLY A 17 3.22 -12.40 0.67
N ILE A 18 3.81 -13.42 0.04
CA ILE A 18 5.21 -13.38 -0.41
C ILE A 18 5.41 -12.34 -1.51
N LEU A 19 4.53 -12.33 -2.52
CA LEU A 19 4.59 -11.38 -3.63
C LEU A 19 4.53 -9.93 -3.12
N GLN A 20 3.58 -9.65 -2.23
CA GLN A 20 3.41 -8.31 -1.66
C GLN A 20 4.56 -7.96 -0.72
N GLY A 21 4.99 -8.87 0.17
CA GLY A 21 6.10 -8.62 1.08
C GLY A 21 7.43 -8.33 0.37
N ILE A 22 7.70 -9.00 -0.75
CA ILE A 22 8.88 -8.72 -1.58
C ILE A 22 8.69 -7.39 -2.33
N SER A 23 7.59 -7.24 -3.06
CA SER A 23 7.38 -6.07 -3.93
C SER A 23 7.21 -4.75 -3.18
N GLU A 24 6.79 -4.77 -1.92
CA GLU A 24 6.69 -3.58 -1.07
C GLU A 24 8.07 -3.00 -0.70
N LEU A 25 9.10 -3.86 -0.61
CA LEU A 25 10.46 -3.43 -0.24
C LEU A 25 11.26 -2.85 -1.41
N PHE A 26 10.82 -3.10 -2.64
CA PHE A 26 11.48 -2.62 -3.85
C PHE A 26 10.60 -1.59 -4.56
N PRO A 27 11.19 -0.63 -5.29
CA PRO A 27 10.45 0.38 -6.05
C PRO A 27 9.85 -0.22 -7.34
N VAL A 28 9.00 -1.25 -7.21
CA VAL A 28 8.43 -2.02 -8.33
C VAL A 28 6.89 -2.02 -8.33
N SER A 29 6.26 -1.21 -7.47
CA SER A 29 4.81 -1.11 -7.26
C SER A 29 4.15 -2.44 -6.87
N SER A 30 3.95 -2.62 -5.55
CA SER A 30 3.30 -3.79 -4.97
C SER A 30 1.83 -3.93 -5.41
N LEU A 31 1.08 -2.83 -5.44
CA LEU A 31 -0.30 -2.81 -5.96
C LEU A 31 -0.37 -3.26 -7.42
N GLY A 32 0.60 -2.86 -8.25
CA GLY A 32 0.64 -3.28 -9.65
C GLY A 32 0.77 -4.80 -9.79
N HIS A 33 1.66 -5.41 -9.00
CA HIS A 33 1.83 -6.86 -8.98
C HIS A 33 0.61 -7.58 -8.41
N SER A 34 -0.04 -7.01 -7.38
CA SER A 34 -1.26 -7.57 -6.80
C SER A 34 -2.46 -7.53 -7.77
N VAL A 35 -2.53 -6.60 -8.71
CA VAL A 35 -3.59 -6.59 -9.74
C VAL A 35 -3.20 -7.44 -10.95
N LEU A 36 -1.96 -7.32 -11.45
CA LEU A 36 -1.53 -8.01 -12.66
C LEU A 36 -1.32 -9.51 -12.48
N PHE A 37 -0.77 -9.95 -11.35
CA PHE A 37 -0.45 -11.37 -11.15
C PHE A 37 -1.69 -12.28 -11.22
N PRO A 38 -2.79 -12.01 -10.50
CA PRO A 38 -3.96 -12.88 -10.57
C PRO A 38 -4.72 -12.73 -11.90
N ALA A 39 -4.68 -11.54 -12.54
CA ALA A 39 -5.25 -11.32 -13.87
C ALA A 39 -4.50 -12.11 -14.97
N TRP A 40 -3.18 -12.22 -14.86
CA TRP A 40 -2.36 -12.97 -15.81
C TRP A 40 -2.49 -14.50 -15.65
N ILE A 41 -2.55 -14.99 -14.40
CA ILE A 41 -2.72 -16.42 -14.10
C ILE A 41 -4.12 -16.92 -14.46
N GLY A 42 -5.15 -16.07 -14.33
CA GLY A 42 -6.52 -16.40 -14.71
C GLY A 42 -7.22 -17.38 -13.75
N GLY A 43 -8.38 -17.88 -14.17
CA GLY A 43 -9.10 -18.95 -13.46
C GLY A 43 -9.59 -18.54 -12.07
N THR A 44 -9.24 -19.31 -11.04
CA THR A 44 -9.66 -19.02 -9.65
C THR A 44 -8.97 -17.79 -9.07
N TRP A 45 -7.84 -17.34 -9.64
CA TRP A 45 -7.11 -16.15 -9.20
C TRP A 45 -7.76 -14.87 -9.71
N GLU A 46 -8.14 -14.85 -10.99
CA GLU A 46 -8.87 -13.73 -11.59
C GLU A 46 -10.30 -13.62 -11.03
N ARG A 47 -11.01 -14.75 -10.87
CA ARG A 47 -12.33 -14.71 -10.19
C ARG A 47 -12.21 -14.15 -8.78
N PHE A 48 -11.10 -14.41 -8.11
CA PHE A 48 -10.87 -13.92 -6.76
C PHE A 48 -10.60 -12.41 -6.69
N LEU A 49 -9.92 -11.83 -7.70
CA LEU A 49 -9.85 -10.37 -7.90
C LEU A 49 -11.26 -9.78 -8.07
N ASN A 50 -12.07 -10.38 -8.94
CA ASN A 50 -13.35 -9.84 -9.40
C ASN A 50 -14.54 -10.23 -8.50
N ASN A 51 -14.32 -11.03 -7.46
CA ASN A 51 -15.38 -11.48 -6.56
C ASN A 51 -15.71 -10.40 -5.52
N GLU A 52 -16.54 -9.45 -5.93
CA GLU A 52 -17.28 -8.61 -4.99
C GLU A 52 -18.47 -9.40 -4.45
N THR A 53 -18.27 -10.05 -3.31
CA THR A 53 -19.39 -10.65 -2.59
C THR A 53 -19.92 -9.57 -1.67
N SER A 54 -21.06 -8.96 -2.00
CA SER A 54 -21.77 -8.05 -1.08
C SER A 54 -21.03 -6.74 -0.73
N GLY A 55 -20.27 -6.17 -1.68
CA GLY A 55 -19.64 -4.85 -1.50
C GLY A 55 -18.26 -4.85 -0.84
N GLU A 56 -17.70 -6.01 -0.48
CA GLU A 56 -16.32 -6.14 0.00
C GLU A 56 -15.61 -7.26 -0.77
N SER A 57 -14.50 -6.94 -1.45
CA SER A 57 -13.63 -7.94 -2.07
C SER A 57 -12.70 -8.55 -1.00
N PRO A 58 -12.77 -9.86 -0.72
CA PRO A 58 -11.88 -10.51 0.24
C PRO A 58 -10.39 -10.37 -0.14
N TYR A 59 -10.11 -10.20 -1.44
CA TYR A 59 -8.77 -9.95 -1.94
C TYR A 59 -8.25 -8.58 -1.56
N LEU A 60 -9.05 -7.53 -1.75
CA LEU A 60 -8.70 -6.18 -1.34
C LEU A 60 -8.46 -6.10 0.17
N LEU A 61 -9.32 -6.74 0.97
CA LEU A 61 -9.13 -6.83 2.42
C LEU A 61 -7.80 -7.51 2.79
N MET A 62 -7.41 -8.57 2.07
CA MET A 62 -6.11 -9.21 2.28
C MET A 62 -4.94 -8.28 1.91
N ILE A 63 -5.00 -7.59 0.76
CA ILE A 63 -3.96 -6.64 0.35
C ILE A 63 -3.80 -5.53 1.39
N ILE A 64 -4.92 -4.98 1.89
CA ILE A 64 -4.93 -3.97 2.95
C ILE A 64 -4.28 -4.53 4.21
N ALA A 65 -4.66 -5.74 4.63
CA ALA A 65 -4.07 -6.39 5.80
C ALA A 65 -2.55 -6.62 5.65
N LEU A 66 -2.08 -7.05 4.47
CA LEU A 66 -0.66 -7.23 4.16
C LEU A 66 0.11 -5.90 4.17
N HIS A 67 -0.51 -4.83 3.68
CA HIS A 67 0.09 -3.49 3.70
C HIS A 67 0.18 -2.93 5.13
N VAL A 68 -0.85 -3.17 5.96
CA VAL A 68 -0.82 -2.87 7.40
C VAL A 68 0.28 -3.68 8.10
N ALA A 69 0.41 -4.98 7.82
CA ALA A 69 1.44 -5.82 8.41
C ALA A 69 2.86 -5.34 8.05
N SER A 70 3.08 -4.94 6.79
CA SER A 70 4.36 -4.38 6.32
C SER A 70 4.64 -3.03 6.98
N SER A 71 3.64 -2.16 7.10
CA SER A 71 3.74 -0.87 7.79
C SER A 71 4.08 -1.04 9.27
N LEU A 72 3.40 -1.96 9.98
CA LEU A 72 3.70 -2.29 11.37
C LEU A 72 5.12 -2.83 11.54
N THR A 73 5.57 -3.65 10.59
CA THR A 73 6.95 -4.17 10.59
C THR A 73 7.96 -3.02 10.49
N LEU A 74 7.75 -2.03 9.62
CA LEU A 74 8.63 -0.87 9.50
C LEU A 74 8.58 0.05 10.73
N ILE A 75 7.38 0.29 11.29
CA ILE A 75 7.22 1.06 12.53
C ILE A 75 7.99 0.39 13.67
N TRP A 76 7.83 -0.92 13.81
CA TRP A 76 8.54 -1.69 14.83
C TRP A 76 10.04 -1.71 14.56
N PHE A 77 10.50 -2.02 13.36
CA PHE A 77 11.93 -2.07 13.03
C PHE A 77 12.62 -0.72 13.34
N PHE A 78 12.03 0.39 12.89
CA PHE A 78 12.53 1.75 13.10
C PHE A 78 12.01 2.41 14.40
N ARG A 79 11.55 1.66 15.41
CA ARG A 79 10.90 2.26 16.61
C ARG A 79 11.75 3.33 17.29
N ASP A 80 13.06 3.10 17.43
CA ASP A 80 13.97 4.04 18.09
C ASP A 80 14.06 5.35 17.29
N ARG A 81 14.08 5.24 15.96
CA ARG A 81 14.09 6.40 15.05
C ARG A 81 12.79 7.18 15.15
N TRP A 82 11.65 6.49 15.23
CA TRP A 82 10.35 7.13 15.43
C TRP A 82 10.28 7.89 16.74
N VAL A 83 10.75 7.31 17.85
CA VAL A 83 10.82 8.00 19.16
C VAL A 83 11.65 9.28 19.05
N ILE A 84 12.82 9.23 18.39
CA ILE A 84 13.66 10.41 18.17
C ILE A 84 12.93 11.48 17.34
N LEU A 85 12.26 11.09 16.24
CA LEU A 85 11.59 12.02 15.35
C LEU A 85 10.36 12.66 16.01
N ILE A 86 9.58 11.90 16.76
CA ILE A 86 8.43 12.40 17.52
C ILE A 86 8.89 13.36 18.62
N GLY A 87 9.95 13.00 19.37
CA GLY A 87 10.56 13.92 20.33
C GLY A 87 11.08 15.20 19.68
N SER A 88 11.70 15.07 18.50
CA SER A 88 12.18 16.22 17.70
C SER A 88 11.03 17.11 17.23
N PHE A 89 9.88 16.55 16.87
CA PHE A 89 8.69 17.32 16.52
C PHE A 89 8.28 18.24 17.69
N PHE A 90 8.07 17.70 18.89
CA PHE A 90 7.67 18.50 20.05
C PHE A 90 8.76 19.50 20.50
N SER A 91 10.04 19.12 20.41
CA SER A 91 11.18 20.03 20.65
C SER A 91 11.15 21.22 19.69
N SER A 92 10.89 20.96 18.41
CA SER A 92 10.88 21.99 17.36
C SER A 92 9.78 23.04 17.58
N LEU A 93 8.64 22.67 18.16
CA LEU A 93 7.54 23.61 18.45
C LEU A 93 7.92 24.69 19.47
N ARG A 94 8.89 24.40 20.36
CA ARG A 94 9.40 25.36 21.35
C ARG A 94 10.49 26.27 20.78
N LYS A 95 11.04 25.93 19.62
CA LYS A 95 12.12 26.67 18.95
C LYS A 95 11.53 27.56 17.85
N ARG A 96 11.98 28.81 17.78
CA ARG A 96 11.55 29.74 16.72
C ARG A 96 12.50 29.75 15.51
N ARG A 97 13.77 29.35 15.68
CA ARG A 97 14.80 29.29 14.62
C ARG A 97 15.80 28.17 14.92
N ASP A 98 16.59 27.82 13.90
CA ASP A 98 17.72 26.87 13.95
C ASP A 98 17.34 25.43 14.35
N LEU A 99 16.46 24.84 13.54
CA LEU A 99 16.09 23.43 13.68
C LEU A 99 17.30 22.53 13.39
N ASN A 100 17.49 21.48 14.19
CA ASN A 100 18.49 20.47 13.93
C ASN A 100 18.06 19.50 12.81
N GLY A 101 18.93 18.55 12.43
CA GLY A 101 18.67 17.62 11.34
C GLY A 101 17.40 16.78 11.51
N ASN A 102 17.12 16.27 12.71
CA ASN A 102 15.93 15.44 12.97
C ASN A 102 14.65 16.29 13.01
N GLU A 103 14.72 17.49 13.57
CA GLU A 103 13.62 18.47 13.58
C GLU A 103 13.25 18.86 12.15
N ARG A 104 14.23 19.17 11.28
CA ARG A 104 13.96 19.42 9.85
C ARG A 104 13.39 18.21 9.14
N LEU A 105 13.90 17.01 9.46
CA LEU A 105 13.46 15.78 8.81
C LEU A 105 11.99 15.46 9.09
N ILE A 106 11.54 15.56 10.35
CA ILE A 106 10.13 15.25 10.67
C ILE A 106 9.17 16.24 10.00
N TRP A 107 9.53 17.53 9.90
CA TRP A 107 8.75 18.50 9.12
C TRP A 107 8.75 18.18 7.62
N LYS A 108 9.88 17.77 7.05
CA LYS A 108 9.94 17.32 5.65
C LYS A 108 9.04 16.11 5.41
N ILE A 109 9.03 15.13 6.32
CA ILE A 109 8.14 13.96 6.23
C ILE A 109 6.68 14.43 6.23
N LEU A 110 6.27 15.23 7.22
CA LEU A 110 4.89 15.73 7.31
C LEU A 110 4.47 16.50 6.05
N LEU A 111 5.31 17.44 5.59
CA LEU A 111 5.04 18.24 4.39
C LEU A 111 5.03 17.39 3.12
N ALA A 112 5.85 16.36 3.01
CA ALA A 112 5.85 15.45 1.86
C ALA A 112 4.62 14.53 1.85
N THR A 113 4.14 14.10 3.02
CA THR A 113 2.96 13.21 3.12
C THR A 113 1.63 13.91 2.88
N LEU A 114 1.54 15.21 3.19
CA LEU A 114 0.28 15.95 3.17
C LEU A 114 -0.35 16.08 1.77
N PRO A 115 0.39 16.41 0.69
CA PRO A 115 -0.15 16.40 -0.67
C PRO A 115 -0.72 15.05 -1.07
N VAL A 116 0.00 13.95 -0.78
CA VAL A 116 -0.45 12.59 -1.10
C VAL A 116 -1.73 12.24 -0.35
N GLY A 117 -1.83 12.58 0.94
CA GLY A 117 -3.04 12.35 1.73
C GLY A 117 -4.25 13.15 1.23
N ILE A 118 -4.06 14.41 0.86
CA ILE A 118 -5.13 15.25 0.29
C ILE A 118 -5.60 14.68 -1.04
N LEU A 119 -4.67 14.35 -1.95
CA LEU A 119 -5.00 13.74 -3.24
C LEU A 119 -5.70 12.40 -3.06
N GLY A 120 -5.27 11.58 -2.08
CA GLY A 120 -5.93 10.33 -1.75
C GLY A 120 -7.40 10.52 -1.39
N ILE A 121 -7.72 11.47 -0.50
CA ILE A 121 -9.12 11.75 -0.14
C ILE A 121 -9.91 12.33 -1.31
N ALA A 122 -9.29 13.23 -2.10
CA ALA A 122 -9.97 13.90 -3.20
C ALA A 122 -10.23 12.99 -4.42
N PHE A 123 -9.36 12.00 -4.64
CA PHE A 123 -9.36 11.17 -5.86
C PHE A 123 -9.48 9.66 -5.62
N GLN A 124 -9.86 9.23 -4.41
CA GLN A 124 -9.92 7.80 -4.06
C GLN A 124 -10.74 6.96 -5.04
N ASP A 125 -11.90 7.47 -5.47
CA ASP A 125 -12.82 6.71 -6.34
C ASP A 125 -12.24 6.58 -7.75
N GLN A 126 -11.68 7.68 -8.30
CA GLN A 126 -11.04 7.65 -9.63
C GLN A 126 -9.79 6.76 -9.64
N VAL A 127 -9.03 6.77 -8.53
CA VAL A 127 -7.89 5.88 -8.37
C VAL A 127 -8.35 4.44 -8.27
N ALA A 128 -9.38 4.13 -7.47
CA ALA A 128 -9.94 2.78 -7.38
C ALA A 128 -10.38 2.24 -8.75
N ASP A 129 -11.07 3.06 -9.55
CA ASP A 129 -11.48 2.70 -10.91
C ASP A 129 -10.28 2.40 -11.81
N LEU A 130 -9.23 3.23 -11.78
CA LEU A 130 -8.01 3.01 -12.56
C LEU A 130 -7.28 1.71 -12.17
N PHE A 131 -7.25 1.40 -10.87
CA PHE A 131 -6.60 0.18 -10.37
C PHE A 131 -7.48 -1.08 -10.48
N SER A 132 -8.73 -0.94 -10.93
CA SER A 132 -9.60 -2.07 -11.28
C SER A 132 -9.33 -2.62 -12.70
N ASP A 133 -8.66 -1.84 -13.56
CA ASP A 133 -8.29 -2.23 -14.92
C ASP A 133 -6.81 -2.67 -15.01
N PRO A 134 -6.53 -3.96 -15.28
CA PRO A 134 -5.17 -4.45 -15.48
C PRO A 134 -4.37 -3.71 -16.56
N PHE A 135 -5.00 -3.20 -17.62
CA PHE A 135 -4.30 -2.46 -18.68
C PHE A 135 -3.85 -1.09 -18.21
N ALA A 136 -4.71 -0.35 -17.50
CA ALA A 136 -4.34 0.93 -16.88
C ALA A 136 -3.19 0.75 -15.88
N VAL A 137 -3.26 -0.29 -15.04
CA VAL A 137 -2.18 -0.64 -14.09
C VAL A 137 -0.87 -0.97 -14.80
N GLY A 138 -0.92 -1.75 -15.88
CA GLY A 138 0.26 -2.06 -16.70
C GLY A 138 0.89 -0.81 -17.32
N GLY A 139 0.08 0.12 -17.82
CA GLY A 139 0.55 1.40 -18.33
C GLY A 139 1.22 2.27 -17.25
N PHE A 140 0.62 2.33 -16.05
CA PHE A 140 1.20 3.06 -14.92
C PHE A 140 2.55 2.46 -14.50
N LEU A 141 2.66 1.14 -14.42
CA LEU A 141 3.90 0.43 -14.13
C LEU A 141 5.01 0.72 -15.15
N PHE A 142 4.66 0.71 -16.44
CA PHE A 142 5.60 1.03 -17.51
C PHE A 142 6.12 2.47 -17.38
N LEU A 143 5.23 3.43 -17.17
CA LEU A 143 5.60 4.83 -16.98
C LEU A 143 6.47 5.03 -15.73
N ASN A 144 6.10 4.38 -14.62
CA ASN A 144 6.86 4.43 -13.38
C ASN A 144 8.27 3.84 -13.53
N GLY A 145 8.45 2.85 -14.42
CA GLY A 145 9.77 2.29 -14.73
C GLY A 145 10.66 3.17 -15.62
N LEU A 146 10.11 4.21 -16.26
CA LEU A 146 10.87 5.15 -17.10
C LEU A 146 11.37 6.39 -16.33
N LEU A 147 10.79 6.68 -15.16
CA LEU A 147 11.14 7.80 -14.28
C LEU A 147 12.29 7.44 -13.32
#